data_AF-A0A920QJ21-F1
#
_entry.id   AF-A0A920QJ21-F1
#
_cell.length_a   1.000
_cell.length_b   1.000
_cell.length_c   1.000
_cell.angle_alpha   90.00
_cell.angle_beta   90.00
_cell.angle_gamma   90.00
#
_symmetry.space_group_name_H-M   'P 1'
#
loop_
_entity.id
_entity.type
_entity.pdbx_description
1 polymer ?
#
loop_
_entity_poly.entity_id
_entity_poly.type
_entity_poly.pdbx_seq_one_letter_code
_entity_poly.pdbx_strand_id
1 'polypeptide(L)'
;MAPKVIIAALIAFFPLVENTYMGLTTTPGSQLELFRALRASRITTLLKLRVPHAIPAIFSGLKVALMLSLVGAVVAEYVGANQGLGALIIVSQGTLDTELKFVSFVVLTVLGLSLDWLYGLVYKGVLVKLMVSPLVI
;
A
#
# COMPACT_ATOMS: atom_id res chain seq x y z
N MET A 1 3.91 -21.95 -2.65
CA MET A 1 3.40 -20.74 -1.97
C MET A 1 4.45 -19.64 -1.85
N ALA A 2 5.66 -19.92 -1.33
CA ALA A 2 6.68 -18.88 -1.12
C ALA A 2 7.08 -18.04 -2.36
N PRO A 3 7.26 -18.60 -3.58
CA PRO A 3 7.74 -17.82 -4.72
C PRO A 3 6.77 -16.71 -5.16
N LYS A 4 5.46 -16.98 -5.17
CA LYS A 4 4.44 -15.99 -5.57
C LYS A 4 4.29 -14.83 -4.57
N VAL A 5 4.48 -15.11 -3.28
CA VAL A 5 4.45 -14.07 -2.23
C VAL A 5 5.65 -13.13 -2.38
N ILE A 6 6.83 -13.67 -2.70
CA ILE A 6 8.04 -12.86 -2.90
C ILE A 6 7.87 -11.89 -4.08
N ILE A 7 7.33 -12.37 -5.20
CA ILE A 7 7.08 -11.50 -6.37
C ILE A 7 6.11 -10.38 -6.01
N ALA A 8 4.98 -10.70 -5.38
CA ALA A 8 4.00 -9.70 -4.96
C ALA A 8 4.59 -8.68 -3.97
N ALA A 9 5.43 -9.14 -3.03
CA ALA A 9 6.10 -8.28 -2.06
C ALA A 9 7.12 -7.34 -2.71
N LEU A 10 7.94 -7.83 -3.65
CA LEU A 10 8.95 -7.03 -4.34
C LEU A 10 8.32 -5.91 -5.18
N ILE A 11 7.22 -6.20 -5.88
CA ILE A 11 6.49 -5.19 -6.67
C ILE A 11 5.88 -4.12 -5.75
N ALA A 12 5.36 -4.53 -4.59
CA ALA A 12 4.74 -3.63 -3.63
C ALA A 12 5.74 -2.80 -2.80
N PHE A 13 6.97 -3.28 -2.64
CA PHE A 13 7.97 -2.68 -1.76
C PHE A 13 8.45 -1.30 -2.24
N PHE A 14 8.77 -1.18 -3.52
CA PHE A 14 9.36 0.07 -4.06
C PHE A 14 8.44 1.29 -3.90
N PRO A 15 7.15 1.25 -4.33
CA PRO A 15 6.23 2.37 -4.16
C PRO A 15 6.04 2.77 -2.70
N LEU A 16 6.02 1.78 -1.79
CA LEU A 16 5.86 2.03 -0.35
C LEU A 16 7.06 2.79 0.21
N VAL A 17 8.27 2.36 -0.14
CA VAL A 17 9.51 3.01 0.32
C VAL A 17 9.63 4.42 -0.27
N GLU A 18 9.37 4.58 -1.57
CA GLU A 18 9.46 5.88 -2.25
C GLU A 18 8.50 6.91 -1.65
N ASN A 19 7.23 6.55 -1.47
CA ASN A 19 6.24 7.43 -0.86
C ASN A 19 6.58 7.77 0.60
N THR A 20 7.12 6.80 1.34
CA THR A 20 7.60 7.02 2.71
C THR A 20 8.75 8.02 2.74
N TYR A 21 9.72 7.85 1.84
CA TYR A 21 10.86 8.76 1.71
C TYR A 21 10.43 10.19 1.35
N MET A 22 9.51 10.32 0.38
CA MET A 22 8.92 11.60 0.01
C MET A 22 8.17 12.24 1.19
N GLY A 23 7.38 11.47 1.94
CA GLY A 23 6.70 11.97 3.14
C GLY A 23 7.65 12.49 4.21
N LEU A 24 8.79 11.81 4.43
CA LEU A 24 9.77 12.20 5.45
C LEU A 24 10.62 13.41 5.06
N THR A 25 10.73 13.72 3.77
CA THR A 25 11.55 14.83 3.25
C THR A 25 10.74 16.08 2.91
N THR A 26 9.41 15.99 2.84
CA THR A 26 8.50 17.10 2.48
C THR A 26 8.06 17.98 3.66
N THR A 27 8.62 17.78 4.86
CA THR A 27 8.30 18.60 6.03
C THR A 27 8.61 20.09 5.78
N PRO A 28 7.66 21.02 6.04
CA PRO A 28 7.88 22.46 5.82
C PRO A 28 9.10 23.00 6.58
N GLY A 29 9.89 23.84 5.89
CA GLY A 29 11.12 24.42 6.45
C GLY A 29 10.89 25.20 7.75
N SER A 30 9.77 25.92 7.87
CA SER A 30 9.41 26.71 9.06
C SER A 30 9.28 25.86 10.33
N GLN A 31 8.71 24.65 10.23
CA GLN A 31 8.58 23.75 11.38
C GLN A 31 9.93 23.13 11.77
N LEU A 32 10.80 22.87 10.78
CA LEU A 32 12.16 22.43 11.03
C LEU A 32 13.00 23.51 11.71
N GLU A 33 12.82 24.78 11.33
CA GLU A 33 13.47 25.92 11.98
C GLU A 33 13.03 26.10 13.43
N LEU A 34 11.73 25.94 13.73
CA LEU A 34 11.21 25.96 15.10
C LEU A 34 11.84 24.87 15.96
N PHE A 35 11.89 23.63 15.47
CA PHE A 35 12.53 22.53 16.20
C PHE A 35 14.03 22.74 16.38
N ARG A 36 14.71 23.37 15.41
CA ARG A 36 16.13 23.76 15.53
C ARG A 36 16.32 24.84 16.59
N ALA A 37 15.44 25.85 16.65
CA ALA A 37 15.47 26.89 17.67
C ALA A 37 15.28 26.32 19.09
N LEU A 38 14.41 25.30 19.22
CA LEU A 38 14.21 24.54 20.45
C LEU A 38 15.32 23.53 20.78
N ARG A 39 16.41 23.50 19.98
CA ARG A 39 17.52 22.52 20.11
C ARG A 39 17.04 21.06 20.17
N ALA A 40 15.97 20.73 19.45
CA ALA A 40 15.44 19.38 19.41
C ALA A 40 16.48 18.40 18.82
N SER A 41 16.61 17.22 19.43
CA SER A 41 17.50 16.17 18.94
C SER A 41 17.03 15.62 17.58
N ARG A 42 17.94 15.04 16.78
CA ARG A 42 17.59 14.45 15.48
C ARG A 42 16.48 13.40 15.58
N ILE A 43 16.48 12.61 16.65
CA ILE A 43 15.47 11.58 16.91
C ILE A 43 14.14 12.22 17.29
N THR A 44 14.16 13.30 18.08
CA THR A 44 12.94 14.07 18.42
C THR A 44 12.32 14.69 17.17
N THR A 45 13.12 15.31 16.31
CA THR A 45 12.65 15.89 15.04
C THR A 45 12.14 14.81 14.09
N LEU A 46 12.76 13.63 14.06
CA LEU A 46 12.25 12.51 13.25
C LEU A 46 10.90 12.03 13.77
N LEU A 47 10.81 11.65 15.05
CA LEU A 47 9.63 10.99 15.61
C LEU A 47 8.45 11.93 15.87
N LYS A 48 8.70 13.20 16.22
CA LYS A 48 7.63 14.16 16.58
C LYS A 48 7.25 15.12 15.48
N LEU A 49 8.10 15.30 14.47
CA LEU A 49 7.82 16.21 13.36
C LEU A 49 7.70 15.44 12.04
N ARG A 50 8.78 14.80 11.58
CA ARG A 50 8.79 14.17 10.24
C ARG A 50 7.85 12.98 10.13
N VAL A 51 7.83 12.08 11.11
CA VAL A 51 7.00 10.88 11.07
C VAL A 51 5.51 11.23 11.02
N PRO A 52 4.95 12.07 11.93
CA PRO A 52 3.54 12.46 11.87
C PRO A 52 3.15 13.13 10.54
N HIS A 53 3.99 14.02 10.01
CA HIS A 53 3.77 14.66 8.71
C HIS A 53 3.85 13.68 7.53
N ALA A 54 4.67 12.64 7.64
CA ALA A 54 4.81 11.63 6.60
C ALA A 54 3.66 10.62 6.60
N ILE A 55 2.84 10.50 7.66
CA ILE A 55 1.80 9.46 7.76
C ILE A 55 0.87 9.46 6.52
N PRO A 56 0.29 10.58 6.07
CA PRO A 56 -0.58 10.58 4.89
C PRO A 56 0.13 10.06 3.63
N ALA A 57 1.41 10.41 3.45
CA ALA A 57 2.21 9.94 2.33
C ALA A 57 2.54 8.45 2.43
N ILE A 58 2.87 7.95 3.62
CA ILE A 58 3.10 6.52 3.87
C ILE A 58 1.83 5.71 3.51
N PHE A 59 0.66 6.19 3.92
CA PHE A 59 -0.62 5.55 3.57
C PHE A 59 -0.91 5.62 2.07
N SER A 60 -0.63 6.74 1.41
CA SER A 60 -0.69 6.83 -0.06
C SER A 60 0.17 5.76 -0.74
N GLY A 61 1.42 5.60 -0.29
CA GLY A 61 2.31 4.53 -0.75
C GLY A 61 1.76 3.14 -0.48
N LEU A 62 1.20 2.92 0.72
CA LEU A 62 0.57 1.66 1.09
C LEU A 62 -0.61 1.30 0.20
N LYS A 63 -1.46 2.27 -0.17
CA LYS A 63 -2.57 2.04 -1.11
C LYS A 63 -2.06 1.52 -2.45
N VAL A 64 -1.05 2.18 -3.01
CA VAL A 64 -0.44 1.79 -4.30
C VAL A 64 0.20 0.40 -4.18
N ALA A 65 0.96 0.17 -3.11
CA ALA A 65 1.59 -1.10 -2.82
C ALA A 65 0.59 -2.26 -2.69
N LEU A 66 -0.56 -2.03 -2.03
CA LEU A 66 -1.65 -3.01 -1.90
C LEU A 66 -2.22 -3.40 -3.26
N MET A 67 -2.52 -2.42 -4.11
CA MET A 67 -3.06 -2.68 -5.46
C MET A 67 -2.07 -3.43 -6.34
N LEU A 68 -0.79 -3.05 -6.27
CA LEU A 68 0.27 -3.71 -7.01
C LEU A 68 0.59 -5.11 -6.49
N SER A 69 0.47 -5.34 -5.19
CA SER A 69 0.60 -6.68 -4.59
C SER A 69 -0.46 -7.64 -5.12
N LEU A 70 -1.71 -7.17 -5.24
CA LEU A 70 -2.80 -7.95 -5.81
C LEU A 70 -2.50 -8.33 -7.27
N VAL A 71 -2.11 -7.35 -8.09
CA VAL A 71 -1.72 -7.60 -9.49
C VAL A 71 -0.54 -8.58 -9.56
N GLY A 72 0.49 -8.37 -8.74
CA GLY A 72 1.68 -9.22 -8.68
C GLY A 72 1.35 -10.65 -8.27
N ALA A 73 0.43 -10.85 -7.34
CA ALA A 73 -0.05 -12.17 -6.93
C ALA A 73 -0.77 -12.87 -8.08
N VAL A 74 -1.66 -12.19 -8.80
CA VAL A 74 -2.37 -12.75 -9.96
C VAL A 74 -1.40 -13.12 -11.08
N VAL A 75 -0.42 -12.25 -11.39
CA VAL A 75 0.61 -12.54 -12.39
C VAL A 75 1.47 -13.73 -11.97
N ALA A 76 1.87 -13.82 -10.70
CA ALA A 76 2.65 -14.95 -10.21
C ALA A 76 1.84 -16.26 -10.24
N GLU A 77 0.53 -16.19 -10.01
CA GLU A 77 -0.37 -17.34 -10.16
C GLU A 77 -0.56 -17.73 -11.62
N TYR A 78 -0.60 -16.76 -12.53
CA TYR A 78 -0.66 -16.96 -13.97
C TYR A 78 0.60 -17.69 -14.46
N VAL A 79 1.81 -17.26 -14.11
CA VAL A 79 3.03 -17.81 -14.75
C VAL A 79 3.32 -19.28 -14.39
N GLY A 80 2.87 -19.80 -13.25
CA GLY A 80 3.22 -21.16 -12.87
C GLY A 80 2.59 -21.71 -11.60
N ALA A 81 1.44 -21.20 -11.18
CA ALA A 81 0.69 -21.83 -10.10
C ALA A 81 -0.36 -22.79 -10.67
N ASN A 82 -0.51 -23.96 -10.04
CA ASN A 82 -1.59 -24.91 -10.36
C ASN A 82 -2.91 -24.56 -9.64
N GLN A 83 -2.91 -23.51 -8.81
CA GLN A 83 -4.05 -23.09 -7.99
C GLN A 83 -4.04 -21.57 -7.83
N GLY A 84 -5.23 -20.97 -7.82
CA GLY A 84 -5.44 -19.52 -7.67
C GLY A 84 -6.27 -18.93 -8.81
N LEU A 85 -6.64 -17.65 -8.66
CA LEU A 85 -7.45 -16.96 -9.66
C LEU A 85 -6.66 -16.74 -10.97
N GLY A 86 -5.35 -16.47 -10.87
CA GLY A 86 -4.48 -16.39 -12.04
C GLY A 86 -4.36 -17.73 -12.80
N ALA A 87 -4.36 -18.85 -12.07
CA ALA A 87 -4.32 -20.19 -12.66
C ALA A 87 -5.65 -20.55 -13.36
N LEU A 88 -6.79 -20.20 -12.75
CA LEU A 88 -8.12 -20.43 -13.34
C LEU A 88 -8.30 -19.68 -14.67
N ILE A 89 -7.75 -18.47 -14.78
CA ILE A 89 -7.77 -17.69 -16.03
C ILE A 89 -7.03 -18.44 -17.15
N ILE A 90 -5.90 -19.09 -16.85
CA ILE A 90 -5.14 -19.86 -17.85
C ILE A 90 -5.87 -21.14 -18.24
N VAL A 91 -6.37 -21.89 -17.25
CA VAL A 91 -7.07 -23.15 -17.51
C VAL A 91 -8.29 -22.88 -18.38
N SER A 92 -9.08 -21.85 -18.05
CA SER A 92 -10.24 -21.42 -18.84
C SER A 92 -9.88 -20.94 -20.25
N GLN A 93 -8.68 -20.37 -20.45
CA GLN A 93 -8.18 -20.02 -21.78
C GLN A 93 -7.88 -21.28 -22.60
N GLY A 94 -7.28 -22.31 -21.98
CA GLY A 94 -7.00 -23.59 -22.65
C GLY A 94 -8.26 -24.39 -23.00
N THR A 95 -9.32 -24.29 -22.19
CA THR A 95 -10.61 -24.97 -22.43
C THR A 95 -11.60 -24.15 -23.25
N LEU A 96 -11.24 -22.91 -23.64
CA LEU A 96 -12.13 -21.91 -24.27
C LEU A 96 -13.40 -21.62 -23.45
N ASP A 97 -13.37 -21.90 -22.15
CA ASP A 97 -14.46 -21.65 -21.21
C ASP A 97 -14.49 -20.16 -20.85
N THR A 98 -15.19 -19.40 -21.70
CA THR A 98 -15.28 -17.94 -21.56
C THR A 98 -16.10 -17.55 -20.33
N GLU A 99 -17.04 -18.40 -19.90
CA GLU A 99 -17.85 -18.19 -18.71
C GLU A 99 -16.97 -18.22 -17.45
N LEU A 100 -16.16 -19.27 -17.27
CA LEU A 100 -15.26 -19.41 -16.13
C LEU A 100 -14.21 -18.27 -16.07
N LYS A 101 -13.73 -17.83 -17.25
CA LYS A 101 -12.79 -16.70 -17.33
C LYS A 101 -13.42 -15.38 -16.87
N PHE A 102 -14.65 -15.09 -17.31
CA PHE A 102 -15.37 -13.89 -16.89
C PHE A 102 -15.69 -13.90 -15.38
N VAL A 103 -16.13 -15.04 -14.85
CA VAL A 103 -16.35 -15.21 -13.40
C VAL A 103 -15.06 -14.92 -12.62
N SER A 104 -13.92 -15.42 -13.10
CA SER A 104 -12.62 -15.17 -12.46
C SER A 104 -12.28 -13.67 -12.42
N PHE A 105 -12.55 -12.92 -13.49
CA PHE A 105 -12.37 -11.46 -13.50
C PHE A 105 -13.32 -10.74 -12.56
N VAL A 106 -14.60 -11.11 -12.51
CA VAL A 106 -15.57 -10.51 -11.58
C VAL A 106 -15.12 -10.72 -10.14
N VAL A 107 -14.67 -11.93 -9.79
CA VAL A 107 -14.16 -12.24 -8.44
C VAL A 107 -12.92 -11.39 -8.13
N LEU A 108 -11.99 -11.23 -9.08
CA LEU A 108 -10.83 -10.36 -8.91
C LEU A 108 -11.21 -8.89 -8.68
N THR A 109 -12.20 -8.38 -9.43
CA THR A 109 -12.71 -7.01 -9.25
C THR A 109 -13.31 -6.83 -7.86
N VAL A 110 -14.17 -7.77 -7.42
CA VAL A 110 -14.79 -7.72 -6.09
C VAL A 110 -13.72 -7.75 -4.99
N LEU A 111 -12.70 -8.59 -5.14
CA LEU A 111 -11.60 -8.68 -4.19
C LEU A 111 -10.80 -7.37 -4.13
N GLY A 112 -10.44 -6.79 -5.28
CA GLY A 112 -9.73 -5.51 -5.35
C GLY A 112 -10.52 -4.37 -4.72
N LEU A 113 -11.82 -4.26 -5.02
CA LEU A 113 -12.70 -3.26 -4.41
C LEU A 113 -12.85 -3.45 -2.91
N SER A 114 -12.96 -4.71 -2.45
CA SER A 114 -13.05 -5.02 -1.02
C SER A 114 -11.78 -4.61 -0.27
N LEU A 115 -10.61 -4.83 -0.88
CA LEU A 115 -9.33 -4.38 -0.31
C LEU A 115 -9.21 -2.86 -0.28
N ASP A 116 -9.61 -2.15 -1.36
CA ASP A 116 -9.58 -0.68 -1.38
C ASP A 116 -10.52 -0.09 -0.33
N TRP A 117 -11.70 -0.68 -0.18
CA TRP A 117 -12.69 -0.27 0.81
C TRP A 117 -12.18 -0.48 2.25
N LEU A 118 -11.60 -1.65 2.54
CA LEU A 118 -11.00 -1.95 3.84
C LEU A 118 -9.83 -1.00 4.14
N TYR A 119 -8.96 -0.76 3.16
CA TYR A 119 -7.90 0.25 3.28
C TYR A 119 -8.48 1.63 3.61
N GLY A 120 -9.56 2.04 2.96
CA GLY A 120 -10.23 3.32 3.20
C GLY A 120 -10.75 3.47 4.63
N LEU A 121 -11.30 2.39 5.22
CA LEU A 121 -11.74 2.39 6.62
C LEU A 121 -10.56 2.57 7.58
N VAL A 122 -9.47 1.83 7.37
CA VAL A 122 -8.26 1.94 8.18
C VAL A 122 -7.65 3.33 8.08
N TYR A 123 -7.52 3.85 6.85
CA TYR A 123 -6.98 5.18 6.58
C TYR A 123 -7.79 6.29 7.27
N LYS A 124 -9.13 6.24 7.18
CA LYS A 124 -10.02 7.19 7.86
C LYS A 124 -9.86 7.12 9.37
N GLY A 125 -9.81 5.91 9.95
CA GLY A 125 -9.61 5.73 11.40
C GLY A 125 -8.29 6.31 11.89
N VAL A 126 -7.21 6.13 11.12
CA VAL A 126 -5.89 6.67 11.45
C VAL A 126 -5.85 8.20 11.34
N LEU A 127 -6.42 8.77 10.27
CA LEU A 127 -6.47 10.22 10.10
C LEU A 127 -7.31 10.92 11.17
N VAL A 128 -8.48 10.36 11.53
CA VAL A 128 -9.32 10.91 12.62
C VAL A 128 -8.52 10.95 13.92
N LYS A 129 -7.77 9.88 14.24
CA LYS A 129 -6.93 9.83 15.44
C LYS A 129 -5.80 10.86 15.42
N LEU A 130 -5.27 11.20 14.24
CA LEU A 130 -4.21 12.20 14.08
C LEU A 130 -4.75 13.63 14.16
N MET A 131 -5.91 13.92 13.56
CA MET A 131 -6.53 15.24 13.61
C MET A 131 -7.08 15.60 15.00
N VAL A 132 -7.48 14.61 15.79
CA VAL A 132 -8.04 14.82 17.15
C VAL A 132 -6.94 14.91 18.22
N SER A 133 -5.71 14.51 17.94
CA SER A 133 -4.60 14.60 18.91
C SER A 133 -4.07 16.04 19.02
N PRO A 134 -4.19 16.73 20.17
CA PRO A 134 -3.78 18.14 20.32
C PRO A 134 -2.25 18.35 20.39
N LEU A 135 -1.44 17.34 20.12
CA LEU A 135 0.00 17.32 20.43
C LEU A 135 0.92 17.61 19.24
N VAL A 136 0.37 18.02 18.08
CA VAL A 136 1.13 18.23 16.83
C VAL A 136 1.10 19.69 16.34
N ILE A 137 0.60 20.64 17.14
CA ILE A 137 0.78 22.09 16.90
C ILE A 137 1.59 22.68 18.04
#